data_AF-A0AAV8XVL4-F1
#
_entry.id   AF-A0AAV8XVL4-F1
#
_cell.length_a   1.000
_cell.length_b   1.000
_cell.length_c   1.000
_cell.angle_alpha   90.00
_cell.angle_beta   90.00
_cell.angle_gamma   90.00
#
_symmetry.space_group_name_H-M   'P 1'
#
loop_
_entity.id
_entity.type
_entity.pdbx_description
1 polymer ?
#
loop_
_entity_poly.entity_id
_entity_poly.type
_entity_poly.pdbx_seq_one_letter_code
_entity_poly.pdbx_strand_id
1 'polypeptide(L)' 'MDHPCIEGYGPIYIDNNHYFYPMLDDGKTIIRRSQLDDHMEGVVEDELETNENICPNKRQ' A
#
# COMPACT_ATOMS: atom_id res chain seq x y z
N MET A 1 -3.38 11.31 -8.92
CA MET A 1 -2.60 10.95 -7.73
C MET A 1 -1.20 11.48 -7.94
N ASP A 2 -1.01 12.77 -7.64
CA ASP A 2 0.25 13.51 -7.80
C ASP A 2 0.43 14.36 -6.53
N HIS A 3 0.61 13.70 -5.39
CA HIS A 3 0.85 14.38 -4.13
C HIS A 3 2.36 14.28 -3.80
N PRO A 4 3.03 15.38 -3.43
CA PRO A 4 4.48 15.35 -3.16
C PRO A 4 4.92 14.31 -2.12
N CYS A 5 4.06 13.99 -1.15
CA CYS A 5 4.37 12.96 -0.13
C CYS A 5 4.48 11.53 -0.66
N ILE A 6 4.00 11.26 -1.88
CA ILE A 6 4.08 9.94 -2.53
C ILE A 6 4.90 10.01 -3.83
N GLU A 7 5.56 11.13 -4.10
CA GLU A 7 6.44 11.26 -5.25
C GLU A 7 7.66 10.34 -5.06
N GLY A 8 7.94 9.49 -6.06
CA GLY A 8 8.97 8.46 -5.97
C GLY A 8 8.55 7.21 -5.19
N TYR A 9 7.39 7.21 -4.54
CA TYR A 9 6.78 6.01 -3.98
C TYR A 9 5.92 5.34 -5.04
N GLY A 10 6.21 4.08 -5.36
CA GLY A 10 5.34 3.32 -6.24
C GLY A 10 5.86 1.91 -6.54
N PRO A 11 4.96 0.94 -6.80
CA PRO A 11 3.49 1.08 -6.78
C PRO A 11 2.94 1.24 -5.35
N ILE A 12 1.82 1.96 -5.20
CA ILE A 12 1.11 2.11 -3.92
C ILE A 12 -0.38 1.80 -4.08
N TYR A 13 -0.97 1.25 -3.04
CA TYR A 13 -2.41 1.07 -2.86
C TYR A 13 -2.94 2.14 -1.91
N ILE A 14 -4.10 2.74 -2.24
CA ILE A 14 -4.76 3.71 -1.36
C ILE A 14 -6.14 3.18 -1.01
N ASP A 15 -6.41 3.00 0.29
CA ASP A 15 -7.69 2.47 0.75
C ASP A 15 -8.77 3.56 0.81
N ASN A 16 -9.99 3.16 1.15
CA ASN A 16 -11.13 4.07 1.29
C ASN A 16 -10.98 5.08 2.45
N ASN A 17 -10.06 4.82 3.38
CA ASN A 17 -9.74 5.71 4.50
C ASN A 17 -8.60 6.69 4.17
N HIS A 18 -8.13 6.70 2.91
CA HIS A 18 -7.03 7.54 2.43
C HIS A 18 -5.66 7.22 3.04
N TYR A 19 -5.47 5.99 3.56
CA TYR A 19 -4.13 5.49 3.87
C TYR A 19 -3.48 4.94 2.60
N PHE A 20 -2.17 5.16 2.48
CA PHE A 20 -1.38 4.64 1.38
C PHE A 20 -0.42 3.55 1.87
N TYR A 21 -0.26 2.51 1.05
CA TYR A 21 0.54 1.34 1.36
C TYR A 21 1.43 0.99 0.17
N PRO A 22 2.75 0.76 0.36
CA PRO A 22 3.61 0.29 -0.71
C PRO A 22 3.19 -1.11 -1.15
N MET A 23 3.23 -1.34 -2.45
CA MET A 23 2.90 -2.59 -3.11
C MET A 23 4.17 -3.31 -3.57
N LEU A 24 4.17 -4.63 -3.43
CA LEU A 24 5.24 -5.50 -3.89
C LEU A 24 5.24 -5.65 -5.42
N ASP A 25 6.33 -6.23 -5.95
CA ASP A 25 6.52 -6.43 -7.39
C ASP A 25 5.49 -7.38 -8.02
N ASP A 26 4.74 -8.13 -7.22
CA ASP A 26 3.66 -9.01 -7.69
C ASP A 26 2.38 -8.25 -8.10
N GLY A 27 2.30 -6.95 -7.80
CA GLY A 27 1.19 -6.09 -8.18
C GLY A 27 -0.12 -6.35 -7.43
N LYS A 28 -0.09 -7.16 -6.36
CA LYS A 28 -1.29 -7.56 -5.60
C LYS A 28 -1.08 -7.58 -4.09
N THR A 29 0.15 -7.64 -3.61
CA THR A 29 0.47 -7.69 -2.18
C THR A 29 0.96 -6.32 -1.70
N ILE A 30 0.43 -5.84 -0.58
CA ILE A 30 0.86 -4.59 0.06
C ILE A 30 1.58 -4.86 1.38
N ILE A 31 2.42 -3.92 1.81
CA ILE A 31 3.01 -3.93 3.15
C ILE A 31 2.30 -2.90 4.02
N ARG A 32 1.79 -3.31 5.18
CA ARG A 32 1.16 -2.40 6.13
C ARG A 32 1.51 -2.72 7.58
N ARG A 33 1.38 -1.72 8.45
CA ARG A 33 1.39 -1.95 9.90
C ARG A 33 -0.02 -2.34 10.34
N SER A 34 -0.13 -3.45 11.07
CA SER A 34 -1.41 -3.96 11.57
C SER A 34 -1.29 -4.33 13.03
N GLN A 35 -2.43 -4.28 13.72
CA GLN A 35 -2.58 -4.95 14.99
C GLN A 35 -2.53 -6.46 14.78
N LEU A 36 -1.76 -7.12 15.62
CA LEU A 36 -1.62 -8.57 15.77
C LEU A 36 -2.29 -9.00 17.09
N ASP A 37 -2.14 -10.27 17.43
CA ASP A 37 -2.61 -10.83 18.70
C ASP A 37 -2.01 -10.08 19.91
N ASP A 38 -2.76 -10.07 21.02
CA ASP A 38 -2.35 -9.51 22.32
C ASP A 38 -1.85 -8.06 22.27
N HIS A 39 -2.53 -7.19 21.49
CA HIS A 39 -2.24 -5.75 21.38
C HIS A 39 -0.84 -5.42 20.82
N MET A 40 -0.20 -6.36 20.14
CA MET A 40 1.04 -6.08 19.42
C MET A 40 0.75 -5.42 18.07
N GLU A 41 1.65 -4.57 17.59
CA GLU A 41 1.64 -4.09 16.21
C GLU A 41 2.84 -4.67 15.46
N GLY A 42 2.62 -5.05 14.20
CA GLY A 42 3.67 -5.59 13.34
C GLY A 42 3.50 -5.17 11.89
N VAL A 43 4.57 -5.37 11.11
CA VAL A 43 4.53 -5.20 9.65
C VAL A 43 4.05 -6.52 9.04
N VAL A 44 3.03 -6.45 8.19
CA VAL A 44 2.41 -7.61 7.54
C VAL A 44 2.33 -7.41 6.02
N GLU A 45 2.35 -8.53 5.32
CA GLU A 45 1.97 -8.65 3.91
C GLU A 45 0.46 -8.90 3.84
N ASP A 46 -0.23 -8.14 3.00
CA ASP A 46 -1.68 -8.24 2.82
C ASP A 46 -2.00 -8.33 1.32
N GLU A 47 -2.69 -9.38 0.89
CA GLU A 47 -3.03 -9.63 -0.51
C GLU A 47 -4.38 -8.96 -0.83
N LEU A 48 -4.39 -8.07 -1.82
CA LEU A 48 -5.60 -7.36 -2.22
C LEU A 48 -6.50 -8.27 -3.07
N GLU A 49 -7.77 -8.40 -2.68
CA GLU A 49 -8.75 -9.18 -3.44
C GLU A 49 -9.12 -8.53 -4.78
N THR A 50 -8.92 -7.21 -4.92
CA THR A 50 -9.20 -6.45 -6.15
C THR A 50 -8.16 -5.33 -6.37
N ASN A 51 -7.83 -5.07 -7.64
CA ASN A 51 -6.87 -4.04 -8.05
C ASN A 51 -7.49 -2.63 -8.14
N GLU A 52 -8.65 -2.43 -7.52
CA GLU A 52 -9.29 -1.12 -7.47
C GLU A 52 -8.47 -0.24 -6.50
N ASN A 53 -8.07 0.95 -6.94
CA ASN A 53 -7.26 1.93 -6.19
C ASN A 53 -5.71 1.79 -6.23
N ILE A 54 -5.17 1.03 -7.19
CA ILE A 54 -3.71 1.03 -7.43
C ILE A 54 -3.30 2.33 -8.12
N CYS A 55 -2.31 3.02 -7.53
CA CYS A 55 -1.68 4.18 -8.14
C CYS A 55 -0.34 3.74 -8.77
N PRO A 56 -0.24 3.72 -10.11
CA PRO A 56 0.98 3.30 -10.79
C PRO A 56 2.12 4.29 -10.54
N ASN A 57 3.34 3.77 -10.43
CA ASN A 57 4.54 4.56 -10.29
C ASN A 57 4.76 5.40 -11.57
N LYS A 58 4.84 6.72 -11.45
CA LYS A 58 5.26 7.59 -12.55
C LYS A 58 6.78 7.58 -12.62
N ARG A 59 7.34 6.57 -13.30
CA ARG A 59 8.76 6.59 -13.69
C ARG A 59 8.99 7.81 -14.58
N GLN A 60 9.83 8.75 -14.11
CA GLN A 60 10.50 9.73 -14.97
C GLN A 60 11.69 9.06 -15.66
#